data_AF-A0A426TX36-F1
#
_entry.id   AF-A0A426TX36-F1
#
_cell.length_a   1.000
_cell.length_b   1.000
_cell.length_c   1.000
_cell.angle_alpha   90.00
_cell.angle_beta   90.00
_cell.angle_gamma   90.00
#
_symmetry.space_group_name_H-M   'P 1'
#
loop_
_entity.id
_entity.type
_entity.pdbx_description
1 polymer ?
#
loop_
_entity_poly.entity_id
_entity_poly.type
_entity_poly.pdbx_seq_one_letter_code
_entity_poly.pdbx_strand_id
1 'polypeptide(L)'
;MSEDRASWQIKDEEALDELIQLMGLRSEDGAILQALAPTAAAYGPTLTKTFYDRLFAHPQTAEYLQGMDMQRLHGMVQEWFMGMFQGGYDREYARRRLYIGEVHVKVGLPVRYPLAMIDVVMSFGDQIAQASDQPAAALQAFQKVLTLDIAIFNQAYEDNQLRHLAELVGGERLARRLLTGT
;
A
#
# COMPACT_ATOMS: atom_id res chain seq x y z
N MET A 1 11.89 -34.24 -5.45
CA MET A 1 10.75 -33.42 -5.94
C MET A 1 10.71 -32.19 -5.04
N SER A 2 11.01 -31.00 -5.56
CA SER A 2 10.88 -29.78 -4.76
C SER A 2 9.40 -29.57 -4.46
N GLU A 3 9.03 -29.66 -3.17
CA GLU A 3 7.66 -29.44 -2.70
C GLU A 3 7.26 -27.99 -2.96
N ASP A 4 6.03 -27.79 -3.42
CA ASP A 4 5.50 -26.46 -3.67
C ASP A 4 5.36 -25.72 -2.33
N ARG A 5 5.76 -24.43 -2.28
CA ARG A 5 5.77 -23.68 -1.02
C ARG A 5 4.34 -23.33 -0.59
N ALA A 6 4.02 -23.52 0.68
CA ALA A 6 2.70 -23.20 1.23
C ALA A 6 2.30 -21.72 1.03
N SER A 7 3.27 -20.81 1.12
CA SER A 7 3.03 -19.37 0.91
C SER A 7 2.55 -19.03 -0.51
N TRP A 8 2.76 -19.88 -1.51
CA TRP A 8 2.24 -19.64 -2.87
C TRP A 8 0.72 -19.81 -2.97
N GLN A 9 0.09 -20.43 -1.97
CA GLN A 9 -1.35 -20.65 -1.93
C GLN A 9 -2.10 -19.53 -1.21
N ILE A 10 -1.41 -18.68 -0.46
CA ILE A 10 -2.00 -17.52 0.22
C ILE A 10 -2.10 -16.39 -0.81
N LYS A 11 -3.32 -15.95 -1.12
CA LYS A 11 -3.59 -14.98 -2.19
C LYS A 11 -4.58 -13.93 -1.77
N ASP A 12 -4.61 -12.83 -2.52
CA ASP A 12 -5.61 -11.77 -2.40
C ASP A 12 -5.77 -11.31 -0.94
N GLU A 13 -7.00 -11.33 -0.43
CA GLU A 13 -7.37 -10.89 0.92
C GLU A 13 -6.93 -11.86 2.00
N GLU A 14 -6.59 -13.11 1.67
CA GLU A 14 -6.09 -14.10 2.65
C GLU A 14 -4.68 -13.76 3.14
N ALA A 15 -3.89 -13.04 2.32
CA ALA A 15 -2.59 -12.52 2.71
C ALA A 15 -2.70 -11.50 3.86
N LEU A 16 -3.85 -10.86 4.04
CA LEU A 16 -4.06 -9.91 5.14
C LEU A 16 -3.87 -10.58 6.51
N ASP A 17 -4.56 -11.70 6.74
CA ASP A 17 -4.57 -12.37 8.04
C ASP A 17 -3.16 -12.87 8.39
N GLU A 18 -2.46 -13.41 7.38
CA GLU A 18 -1.06 -13.83 7.49
C GLU A 18 -0.12 -12.64 7.83
N LEU A 19 -0.20 -11.53 7.10
CA LEU A 19 0.66 -10.37 7.30
C LEU A 19 0.38 -9.68 8.64
N ILE A 20 -0.87 -9.55 9.05
CA ILE A 20 -1.25 -9.02 10.37
C ILE A 20 -0.61 -9.86 11.48
N GLN A 21 -0.69 -11.19 11.37
CA GLN A 21 -0.07 -12.10 12.33
C GLN A 21 1.45 -11.97 12.32
N LEU A 22 2.09 -11.95 11.15
CA LEU A 22 3.54 -11.83 10.99
C LEU A 22 4.08 -10.54 11.59
N MET A 23 3.37 -9.43 11.40
CA MET A 23 3.77 -8.09 11.84
C MET A 23 3.37 -7.77 13.29
N GLY A 24 2.55 -8.62 13.91
CA GLY A 24 1.99 -8.38 15.23
C GLY A 24 1.19 -7.08 15.30
N LEU A 25 0.39 -6.80 14.27
CA LEU A 25 -0.57 -5.70 14.26
C LEU A 25 -1.78 -6.10 15.10
N ARG A 26 -2.09 -5.30 16.13
CA ARG A 26 -3.14 -5.63 17.12
C ARG A 26 -4.21 -4.55 17.17
N SER A 27 -5.30 -4.87 17.86
CA SER A 27 -6.39 -3.93 18.17
C SER A 27 -5.90 -2.64 18.85
N GLU A 28 -4.86 -2.73 19.69
CA GLU A 28 -4.30 -1.54 20.36
C GLU A 28 -3.64 -0.59 19.37
N ASP A 29 -2.93 -1.12 18.36
CA ASP A 29 -2.33 -0.30 17.30
C ASP A 29 -3.44 0.46 16.54
N GLY A 30 -4.54 -0.23 16.21
CA GLY A 30 -5.71 0.36 15.56
C GLY A 30 -6.38 1.45 16.42
N ALA A 31 -6.55 1.20 17.72
CA ALA A 31 -7.14 2.18 18.64
C ALA A 31 -6.29 3.47 18.75
N ILE A 32 -4.95 3.33 18.81
CA ILE A 32 -4.03 4.46 18.82
C ILE A 32 -4.18 5.29 17.54
N LEU A 33 -4.24 4.63 16.38
CA LEU A 33 -4.38 5.31 15.09
C LEU A 33 -5.75 5.96 14.91
N GLN A 34 -6.81 5.33 15.40
CA GLN A 34 -8.16 5.89 15.35
C GLN A 34 -8.27 7.20 16.13
N ALA A 35 -7.60 7.30 17.28
CA ALA A 35 -7.55 8.53 18.06
C ALA A 35 -6.87 9.69 17.29
N LEU A 36 -5.99 9.37 16.33
CA LEU A 36 -5.28 10.34 15.49
C LEU A 36 -6.01 10.70 14.20
N ALA A 37 -7.15 10.08 13.89
CA ALA A 37 -7.91 10.34 12.66
C ALA A 37 -8.26 11.83 12.44
N PRO A 38 -8.68 12.62 13.46
CA PRO A 38 -8.94 14.05 13.27
C PRO A 38 -7.67 14.83 12.88
N THR A 39 -6.54 14.50 13.49
CA THR A 39 -5.23 15.09 13.16
C THR A 39 -4.83 14.72 11.73
N ALA A 40 -4.93 13.44 11.36
CA ALA A 40 -4.65 12.98 10.01
C ALA A 40 -5.51 13.68 8.95
N ALA A 41 -6.80 13.88 9.22
CA ALA A 41 -7.70 14.61 8.34
C ALA A 41 -7.26 16.09 8.14
N ALA A 42 -6.77 16.75 9.19
CA ALA A 42 -6.25 18.11 9.10
C ALA A 42 -4.97 18.20 8.25
N TYR A 43 -4.10 17.18 8.29
CA TYR A 43 -2.88 17.10 7.48
C TYR A 43 -3.12 16.68 6.02
N GLY A 44 -4.25 16.00 5.73
CA GLY A 44 -4.57 15.44 4.42
C GLY A 44 -4.38 16.39 3.22
N PRO A 45 -4.91 17.62 3.25
CA PRO A 45 -4.71 18.59 2.16
C PRO A 45 -3.24 18.94 1.91
N THR A 46 -2.46 19.15 2.97
CA THR A 46 -1.03 19.46 2.86
C THR A 46 -0.23 18.26 2.37
N LEU A 47 -0.55 17.05 2.85
CA LEU A 47 0.08 15.81 2.38
C LEU A 47 -0.12 15.63 0.88
N THR A 48 -1.35 15.72 0.39
CA THR A 48 -1.63 15.49 -1.03
C THR A 48 -0.98 16.55 -1.91
N LYS A 49 -0.92 17.80 -1.45
CA LYS A 49 -0.15 18.85 -2.12
C LYS A 49 1.34 18.48 -2.23
N THR A 50 1.99 18.13 -1.13
CA THR A 50 3.41 17.72 -1.14
C THR A 50 3.64 16.49 -2.02
N PHE A 51 2.69 15.55 -2.01
CA PHE A 51 2.74 14.34 -2.81
C PHE A 51 2.74 14.65 -4.31
N TYR A 52 1.75 15.42 -4.80
CA TYR A 52 1.64 15.73 -6.22
C TYR A 52 2.68 16.76 -6.68
N ASP A 53 3.07 17.73 -5.85
CA ASP A 53 4.18 18.66 -6.17
C ASP A 53 5.46 17.87 -6.50
N ARG A 54 5.77 16.83 -5.70
CA ARG A 54 6.94 15.97 -5.94
C ARG A 54 6.81 15.15 -7.24
N LEU A 55 5.64 14.61 -7.53
CA LEU A 55 5.40 13.85 -8.76
C LEU A 55 5.47 14.72 -10.01
N PHE A 56 4.97 15.96 -9.95
CA PHE A 56 5.07 16.91 -11.08
C PHE A 56 6.49 17.43 -11.30
N ALA A 57 7.30 17.52 -10.25
CA ALA A 57 8.69 17.96 -10.36
C ALA A 57 9.59 16.95 -11.11
N HIS A 58 9.13 15.70 -11.30
CA HIS A 58 9.90 14.65 -11.95
C HIS A 58 9.22 14.22 -13.27
N PRO A 59 9.85 14.44 -14.45
CA PRO A 59 9.20 14.25 -15.75
C PRO A 59 8.58 12.86 -15.96
N GLN A 60 9.27 11.81 -15.53
CA GLN A 60 8.83 10.41 -15.69
C GLN A 60 7.65 10.04 -14.80
N THR A 61 7.30 10.84 -13.79
CA THR A 61 6.05 10.66 -13.04
C THR A 61 4.99 11.64 -13.51
N ALA A 62 5.39 12.84 -13.94
CA ALA A 62 4.48 13.84 -14.47
C ALA A 62 3.73 13.36 -15.73
N GLU A 63 4.34 12.50 -16.56
CA GLU A 63 3.69 11.94 -17.76
C GLU A 63 2.39 11.17 -17.44
N TYR A 64 2.29 10.53 -16.26
CA TYR A 64 1.11 9.79 -15.82
C TYR A 64 -0.02 10.69 -15.30
N LEU A 65 0.24 11.99 -15.13
CA LEU A 65 -0.70 12.96 -14.55
C LEU A 65 -1.31 13.88 -15.61
N GLN A 66 -0.85 13.83 -16.85
CA GLN A 66 -1.33 14.70 -17.93
C GLN A 66 -2.80 14.40 -18.26
N GLY A 67 -3.64 15.45 -18.26
CA GLY A 67 -5.07 15.33 -18.58
C GLY A 67 -5.92 14.67 -17.49
N MET A 68 -5.32 14.35 -16.33
CA MET A 68 -6.04 13.77 -15.20
C MET A 68 -6.80 14.83 -14.41
N ASP A 69 -7.91 14.42 -13.78
CA ASP A 69 -8.63 15.25 -12.82
C ASP A 69 -7.85 15.32 -11.50
N MET A 70 -7.13 16.42 -11.31
CA MET A 70 -6.30 16.61 -10.11
C MET A 70 -7.12 16.69 -8.83
N GLN A 71 -8.34 17.23 -8.85
CA GLN A 71 -9.17 17.28 -7.65
C GLN A 71 -9.55 15.86 -7.21
N ARG A 72 -9.91 15.01 -8.17
CA ARG A 72 -10.18 13.59 -7.92
C ARG A 72 -8.95 12.86 -7.40
N LEU A 73 -7.78 13.08 -8.02
CA LEU A 73 -6.53 12.44 -7.64
C LEU A 73 -6.10 12.79 -6.20
N HIS A 74 -6.17 14.06 -5.83
CA HIS A 74 -5.97 14.49 -4.44
C HIS A 74 -6.96 13.81 -3.49
N GLY A 75 -8.25 13.75 -3.84
CA GLY A 75 -9.25 13.06 -3.04
C GLY A 75 -8.91 11.59 -2.80
N MET A 76 -8.51 10.86 -3.85
CA MET A 76 -8.15 9.45 -3.76
C MET A 76 -6.93 9.19 -2.86
N VAL A 77 -5.87 9.99 -2.98
CA VAL A 77 -4.68 9.85 -2.11
C VAL A 77 -5.03 10.22 -0.67
N GLN A 78 -5.85 11.24 -0.46
CA GLN A 78 -6.30 11.63 0.88
C GLN A 78 -7.15 10.53 1.53
N GLU A 79 -8.11 9.95 0.81
CA GLU A 79 -8.93 8.84 1.28
C GLU A 79 -8.08 7.60 1.60
N TRP A 80 -7.12 7.27 0.72
CA TRP A 80 -6.18 6.19 0.99
C TRP A 80 -5.39 6.44 2.29
N PHE A 81 -4.83 7.64 2.44
CA PHE A 81 -4.05 8.02 3.61
C PHE A 81 -4.86 7.98 4.90
N MET A 82 -6.06 8.58 4.90
CA MET A 82 -6.95 8.58 6.06
C MET A 82 -7.43 7.17 6.43
N GLY A 83 -7.55 6.26 5.45
CA GLY A 83 -7.87 4.86 5.71
C GLY A 83 -6.89 4.17 6.68
N MET A 84 -5.61 4.59 6.73
CA MET A 84 -4.65 4.04 7.70
C MET A 84 -5.02 4.38 9.15
N PHE A 85 -5.82 5.43 9.37
CA PHE A 85 -6.25 5.91 10.69
C PHE A 85 -7.69 5.47 11.03
N GLN A 86 -8.30 4.54 10.28
CA GLN A 86 -9.68 4.11 10.54
C GLN A 86 -9.83 3.21 11.78
N GLY A 87 -8.73 2.58 12.23
CA GLY A 87 -8.64 1.79 13.46
C GLY A 87 -8.96 0.30 13.35
N GLY A 88 -9.41 -0.17 12.18
CA GLY A 88 -9.63 -1.59 11.90
C GLY A 88 -9.15 -1.96 10.50
N TYR A 89 -8.57 -3.14 10.35
CA TYR A 89 -7.96 -3.60 9.09
C TYR A 89 -8.48 -4.99 8.78
N ASP A 90 -9.51 -5.06 7.94
CA ASP A 90 -10.20 -6.28 7.56
C ASP A 90 -10.01 -6.59 6.07
N ARG A 91 -10.63 -7.67 5.60
CA ARG A 91 -10.53 -8.08 4.19
C ARG A 91 -11.04 -7.02 3.22
N GLU A 92 -12.00 -6.19 3.62
CA GLU A 92 -12.47 -5.08 2.80
C GLU A 92 -11.41 -3.96 2.71
N TYR A 93 -10.68 -3.70 3.80
CA TYR A 93 -9.49 -2.85 3.75
C TYR A 93 -8.46 -3.39 2.76
N ALA A 94 -8.11 -4.68 2.85
CA ALA A 94 -7.16 -5.33 1.95
C ALA A 94 -7.61 -5.25 0.48
N ARG A 95 -8.88 -5.55 0.20
CA ARG A 95 -9.46 -5.46 -1.15
C ARG A 95 -9.29 -4.08 -1.77
N ARG A 96 -9.51 -3.02 -1.01
CA ARG A 96 -9.29 -1.64 -1.48
C ARG A 96 -7.83 -1.38 -1.80
N ARG A 97 -6.89 -1.89 -0.99
CA ARG A 97 -5.45 -1.72 -1.24
C ARG A 97 -4.98 -2.51 -2.46
N LEU A 98 -5.46 -3.74 -2.64
CA LEU A 98 -5.24 -4.54 -3.85
C LEU A 98 -5.74 -3.82 -5.09
N TYR A 99 -6.98 -3.30 -5.05
CA TYR A 99 -7.56 -2.55 -6.16
C TYR A 99 -6.74 -1.31 -6.53
N ILE A 100 -6.21 -0.58 -5.53
CA ILE A 100 -5.29 0.54 -5.80
C ILE A 100 -4.05 0.04 -6.56
N GLY A 101 -3.42 -1.04 -6.11
CA GLY A 101 -2.29 -1.67 -6.80
C GLY A 101 -2.62 -2.07 -8.23
N GLU A 102 -3.76 -2.74 -8.44
CA GLU A 102 -4.23 -3.12 -9.78
C GLU A 102 -4.43 -1.92 -10.71
N VAL A 103 -4.97 -0.81 -10.21
CA VAL A 103 -5.14 0.41 -11.02
C VAL A 103 -3.78 0.93 -11.46
N HIS A 104 -2.77 0.92 -10.57
CA HIS A 104 -1.42 1.37 -10.90
C HIS A 104 -0.74 0.45 -11.93
N VAL A 105 -0.97 -0.86 -11.82
CA VAL A 105 -0.53 -1.85 -12.82
C VAL A 105 -1.20 -1.59 -14.17
N LYS A 106 -2.53 -1.37 -14.20
CA LYS A 106 -3.31 -1.15 -15.43
C LYS A 106 -2.86 0.08 -16.21
N VAL A 107 -2.43 1.14 -15.52
CA VAL A 107 -1.88 2.34 -16.18
C VAL A 107 -0.40 2.20 -16.55
N GLY A 108 0.22 1.04 -16.28
CA GLY A 108 1.62 0.78 -16.60
C GLY A 108 2.63 1.51 -15.71
N LEU A 109 2.19 2.05 -14.56
CA LEU A 109 3.04 2.84 -13.68
C LEU A 109 4.07 1.93 -12.97
N PRO A 110 5.39 2.16 -13.14
CA PRO A 110 6.40 1.37 -12.46
C PRO A 110 6.27 1.43 -10.93
N VAL A 111 6.24 0.26 -10.26
CA VAL A 111 6.01 0.13 -8.81
C VAL A 111 6.96 0.97 -7.95
N ARG A 112 8.18 1.22 -8.44
CA ARG A 112 9.18 2.08 -7.78
C ARG A 112 8.67 3.51 -7.50
N TYR A 113 7.74 4.04 -8.30
CA TYR A 113 7.25 5.41 -8.10
C TYR A 113 6.31 5.53 -6.90
N PRO A 114 5.23 4.73 -6.78
CA PRO A 114 4.46 4.65 -5.54
C PRO A 114 5.32 4.36 -4.31
N LEU A 115 6.27 3.41 -4.39
CA LEU A 115 7.17 3.10 -3.28
C LEU A 115 8.07 4.27 -2.88
N ALA A 116 8.56 5.06 -3.85
CA ALA A 116 9.33 6.27 -3.54
C ALA A 116 8.49 7.35 -2.84
N MET A 117 7.19 7.39 -3.09
CA MET A 117 6.28 8.36 -2.46
C MET A 117 5.94 8.01 -1.01
N ILE A 118 6.24 6.80 -0.56
CA ILE A 118 6.14 6.40 0.84
C ILE A 118 7.00 7.29 1.74
N ASP A 119 8.11 7.84 1.24
CA ASP A 119 8.93 8.83 1.96
C ASP A 119 8.10 10.05 2.41
N VAL A 120 7.25 10.59 1.51
CA VAL A 120 6.34 11.69 1.86
C VAL A 120 5.38 11.23 2.94
N VAL A 121 4.73 10.09 2.72
CA VAL A 121 3.68 9.56 3.60
C VAL A 121 4.22 9.27 5.01
N MET A 122 5.43 8.74 5.11
CA MET A 122 6.12 8.47 6.37
C MET A 122 6.42 9.77 7.14
N SER A 123 6.87 10.82 6.46
CA SER A 123 7.13 12.12 7.11
C SER A 123 5.86 12.71 7.76
N PHE A 124 4.72 12.62 7.07
CA PHE A 124 3.44 13.08 7.64
C PHE A 124 2.92 12.15 8.74
N GLY A 125 3.09 10.84 8.60
CA GLY A 125 2.75 9.89 9.65
C GLY A 125 3.52 10.12 10.95
N ASP A 126 4.80 10.46 10.86
CA ASP A 126 5.61 10.85 12.02
C ASP A 126 5.06 12.13 12.67
N GLN A 127 4.81 13.19 11.88
CA GLN A 127 4.22 14.43 12.40
C GLN A 127 2.88 14.21 13.12
N ILE A 128 2.02 13.35 12.57
CA ILE A 128 0.73 13.01 13.18
C ILE A 128 0.93 12.20 14.46
N ALA A 129 1.88 11.26 14.47
CA ALA A 129 2.18 10.46 15.66
C ALA A 129 2.65 11.33 16.83
N GLN A 130 3.37 12.44 16.58
CA GLN A 130 3.78 13.39 17.63
C GLN A 130 2.60 14.06 18.34
N ALA A 131 1.39 14.07 17.76
CA ALA A 131 0.18 14.59 18.41
C ALA A 131 -0.47 13.59 19.39
N SER A 132 0.04 12.36 19.46
CA SER A 132 -0.43 11.35 20.41
C SER A 132 0.15 11.60 21.81
N ASP A 133 -0.59 11.19 22.85
CA ASP A 133 -0.04 11.08 24.22
C ASP A 133 1.05 9.99 24.32
N GLN A 134 1.16 9.12 23.31
CA GLN A 134 2.18 8.07 23.22
C GLN A 134 2.86 8.08 21.84
N PRO A 135 3.69 9.09 21.52
CA PRO A 135 4.22 9.29 20.17
C PRO A 135 4.97 8.08 19.59
N ALA A 136 5.80 7.42 20.40
CA ALA A 136 6.56 6.25 19.95
C ALA A 136 5.64 5.06 19.58
N ALA A 137 4.59 4.82 20.36
CA ALA A 137 3.63 3.76 20.09
C ALA A 137 2.77 4.10 18.86
N ALA A 138 2.35 5.36 18.71
CA ALA A 138 1.64 5.83 17.54
C ALA A 138 2.46 5.71 16.25
N LEU A 139 3.74 6.09 16.29
CA LEU A 139 4.65 5.96 15.16
C LEU A 139 4.83 4.48 14.78
N GLN A 140 5.01 3.60 15.78
CA GLN A 140 5.14 2.17 15.54
C GLN A 140 3.85 1.57 14.93
N ALA A 141 2.67 1.95 15.44
CA ALA A 141 1.39 1.52 14.90
C ALA A 141 1.22 1.97 13.44
N PHE A 142 1.54 3.24 13.15
CA PHE A 142 1.48 3.80 11.81
C PHE A 142 2.42 3.06 10.84
N GLN A 143 3.67 2.81 11.27
CA GLN A 143 4.65 2.07 10.47
C GLN A 143 4.19 0.66 10.13
N LYS A 144 3.54 -0.05 11.07
CA LYS A 144 2.96 -1.36 10.79
C LYS A 144 1.87 -1.27 9.72
N VAL A 145 0.93 -0.35 9.85
CA VAL A 145 -0.18 -0.21 8.89
C VAL A 145 0.29 0.24 7.52
N LEU A 146 1.23 1.20 7.46
CA LEU A 146 1.86 1.62 6.21
C LEU A 146 2.62 0.47 5.53
N THR A 147 3.32 -0.34 6.31
CA THR A 147 4.05 -1.51 5.79
C THR A 147 3.08 -2.59 5.29
N LEU A 148 1.95 -2.79 5.98
CA LEU A 148 0.88 -3.69 5.54
C LEU A 148 0.30 -3.22 4.20
N ASP A 149 0.02 -1.92 4.07
CA ASP A 149 -0.44 -1.31 2.81
C ASP A 149 0.56 -1.55 1.67
N ILE A 150 1.86 -1.34 1.93
CA ILE A 150 2.91 -1.57 0.93
C ILE A 150 2.96 -3.03 0.50
N ALA A 151 2.87 -3.97 1.44
CA ALA A 151 2.91 -5.40 1.14
C ALA A 151 1.72 -5.81 0.25
N ILE A 152 0.49 -5.43 0.65
CA ILE A 152 -0.73 -5.74 -0.10
C ILE A 152 -0.75 -5.03 -1.47
N PHE A 153 -0.33 -3.76 -1.51
CA PHE A 153 -0.22 -3.01 -2.77
C PHE A 153 0.77 -3.67 -3.74
N ASN A 154 1.93 -4.09 -3.24
CA ASN A 154 2.97 -4.73 -4.05
C ASN A 154 2.55 -6.13 -4.51
N GLN A 155 1.74 -6.84 -3.73
CA GLN A 155 1.15 -8.13 -4.12
C GLN A 155 0.38 -8.02 -5.44
N ALA A 156 -0.37 -6.93 -5.66
CA ALA A 156 -1.11 -6.74 -6.92
C ALA A 156 -0.19 -6.65 -8.16
N TYR A 157 1.03 -6.12 -8.01
CA TYR A 157 2.04 -6.12 -9.08
C TYR A 157 2.59 -7.53 -9.34
N GLU A 158 2.93 -8.27 -8.28
CA GLU A 158 3.42 -9.65 -8.38
C GLU A 158 2.36 -10.55 -9.02
N ASP A 159 1.12 -10.49 -8.54
CA ASP A 159 0.01 -11.28 -9.03
C ASP A 159 -0.27 -11.03 -10.51
N ASN A 160 -0.21 -9.77 -10.94
CA ASN A 160 -0.38 -9.45 -12.35
C ASN A 160 0.73 -10.04 -13.23
N GLN A 161 1.99 -9.88 -12.83
CA GLN A 161 3.14 -10.42 -13.56
C GLN A 161 3.08 -11.95 -13.62
N LEU A 162 2.77 -12.58 -12.48
CA LEU A 162 2.67 -14.02 -12.36
C LEU A 162 1.51 -14.58 -13.18
N ARG A 163 0.34 -13.93 -13.14
CA ARG A 163 -0.83 -14.33 -13.95
C ARG A 163 -0.50 -14.35 -15.43
N HIS A 164 0.07 -13.26 -15.96
CA HIS A 164 0.44 -13.21 -17.38
C HIS A 164 1.51 -14.24 -17.76
N LEU A 165 2.51 -14.46 -16.90
CA LEU A 165 3.49 -15.50 -17.15
C LEU A 165 2.85 -16.89 -17.12
N ALA A 166 1.97 -17.15 -16.15
CA ALA A 166 1.24 -18.41 -16.02
C ALA A 166 0.37 -18.72 -17.25
N GLU A 167 -0.32 -17.70 -17.79
CA GLU A 167 -1.08 -17.79 -19.05
C GLU A 167 -0.17 -18.17 -20.23
N LEU A 168 1.03 -17.59 -20.31
CA LEU A 168 1.99 -17.85 -21.38
C LEU A 168 2.61 -19.25 -21.31
N VAL A 169 2.90 -19.75 -20.11
CA VAL A 169 3.64 -21.01 -19.90
C VAL A 169 2.73 -22.19 -19.56
N GLY A 170 1.41 -21.96 -19.45
CA GLY A 170 0.42 -23.00 -19.20
C GLY A 170 0.27 -23.43 -17.74
N GLY A 171 0.73 -22.62 -16.78
CA GLY A 171 0.50 -22.87 -15.37
C GLY A 171 1.38 -22.07 -14.40
N GLU A 172 0.81 -21.72 -13.25
CA GLU A 172 1.47 -20.91 -12.22
C GLU A 172 2.74 -21.56 -11.66
N ARG A 173 2.73 -22.89 -11.48
CA ARG A 173 3.90 -23.62 -10.96
C ARG A 173 5.12 -23.46 -11.87
N LEU A 174 4.93 -23.56 -13.19
CA LEU A 174 6.00 -23.37 -14.14
C LEU A 174 6.42 -21.89 -14.20
N ALA A 175 5.47 -20.97 -14.14
CA ALA A 175 5.76 -19.54 -14.09
C ALA A 175 6.64 -19.18 -12.88
N ARG A 176 6.30 -19.64 -11.67
CA ARG A 176 7.11 -19.42 -10.45
C ARG A 176 8.51 -20.03 -10.58
N ARG A 177 8.62 -21.24 -11.13
CA ARG A 177 9.92 -21.90 -11.39
C ARG A 177 10.82 -21.06 -12.32
N LEU A 178 10.27 -20.60 -13.44
CA LEU A 178 10.96 -19.72 -14.38
C LEU A 178 11.41 -18.41 -13.73
N LEU A 179 10.56 -17.77 -12.92
CA LEU A 179 10.93 -16.56 -12.17
C LEU A 179 12.09 -16.80 -11.19
N THR A 180 12.14 -17.98 -10.56
CA THR A 180 13.23 -18.37 -9.64
C THR A 180 14.48 -18.88 -10.34
N GLY A 181 14.47 -19.05 -11.67
CA GLY A 181 15.57 -19.65 -12.42
C GLY A 181 15.82 -21.13 -12.11
N THR A 182 14.80 -21.86 -11.64
CA THR A 182 14.84 -23.30 -11.33
C THR A 182 13.89 -24.11 -12.21
#